data_AF-A3YHS7-F1
#
_entry.id   AF-A3YHS7-F1
#
_cell.length_a   1.000
_cell.length_b   1.000
_cell.length_c   1.000
_cell.angle_alpha   90.00
_cell.angle_beta   90.00
_cell.angle_gamma   90.00
#
_symmetry.space_group_name_H-M   'P 1'
#
loop_
_entity.id
_entity.type
_entity.pdbx_description
1 polymer ?
#
loop_
_entity_poly.entity_id
_entity_poly.type
_entity_poly.pdbx_seq_one_letter_code
_entity_poly.pdbx_strand_id
1 'polypeptide(L)'
;EVEWIGLGARDSLRLEAGLCLYGHDINTRTTPSEAALTWAVQKVRREGGEREGGFAGDSVILPQLPQATNKVEVSRKRLGFIAQGKAPVREGVEIVDLEGKVVGEVTSGGFAPSLSVPILMAYVATDADPENVFALVRGKQIPLKKSPMPFVPARYYRG
;
A
#
# COMPACT_ATOMS: atom_id res chain seq x y z
N GLU A 1 -17.90 -15.17 24.70
CA GLU A 1 -16.67 -14.96 25.48
C GLU A 1 -15.91 -13.80 24.86
N VAL A 2 -15.13 -13.05 25.66
CA VAL A 2 -14.36 -11.87 25.21
C VAL A 2 -12.91 -12.11 25.59
N GLU A 3 -12.01 -11.89 24.64
CA GLU A 3 -10.58 -12.20 24.77
C GLU A 3 -9.71 -10.97 24.53
N TRP A 4 -8.52 -10.95 25.15
CA TRP A 4 -7.52 -9.92 24.92
C TRP A 4 -6.79 -10.13 23.58
N ILE A 5 -6.46 -9.02 22.91
CA ILE A 5 -5.72 -9.03 21.65
C ILE A 5 -4.40 -8.27 21.83
N GLY A 6 -3.30 -8.96 21.53
CA GLY A 6 -1.96 -8.37 21.53
C GLY A 6 -1.64 -7.58 20.26
N LEU A 7 -0.55 -6.82 20.30
CA LEU A 7 -0.13 -5.97 19.17
C LEU A 7 0.18 -6.76 17.89
N GLY A 8 0.74 -7.97 17.99
CA GLY A 8 1.00 -8.81 16.81
C GLY A 8 -0.27 -9.18 16.05
N ALA A 9 -1.34 -9.53 16.77
CA ALA A 9 -2.64 -9.82 16.17
C ALA A 9 -3.31 -8.54 15.62
N ARG A 10 -3.16 -7.40 16.30
CA ARG A 10 -3.59 -6.09 15.76
C ARG A 10 -2.89 -5.77 14.44
N ASP A 11 -1.59 -6.01 14.35
CA ASP A 11 -0.80 -5.75 13.14
C ASP A 11 -1.18 -6.69 11.98
N SER A 12 -1.43 -7.97 12.25
CA SER A 12 -1.95 -8.87 11.21
C SER A 12 -3.34 -8.45 10.72
N LEU A 13 -4.25 -8.10 11.63
CA LEU A 13 -5.63 -7.72 11.28
C LEU A 13 -5.68 -6.41 10.47
N ARG A 14 -4.90 -5.38 10.84
CA ARG A 14 -4.86 -4.13 10.07
C ARG A 14 -4.25 -4.34 8.68
N LEU A 15 -3.25 -5.21 8.57
CA LEU A 15 -2.60 -5.53 7.31
C LEU A 15 -3.56 -6.27 6.38
N GLU A 16 -4.29 -7.26 6.91
CA GLU A 16 -5.39 -7.94 6.19
C GLU A 16 -6.46 -6.96 5.72
N ALA A 17 -6.80 -5.96 6.53
CA ALA A 17 -7.73 -4.88 6.17
C ALA A 17 -7.12 -3.81 5.23
N GLY A 18 -5.86 -3.96 4.80
CA GLY A 18 -5.17 -3.02 3.91
C GLY A 18 -4.93 -1.63 4.50
N LEU A 19 -4.99 -1.50 5.83
CA LEU A 19 -4.86 -0.24 6.55
C LEU A 19 -3.39 0.12 6.76
N CYS A 20 -3.07 1.39 6.49
CA CYS A 20 -1.73 1.94 6.69
C CYS A 20 -1.40 2.07 8.18
N LEU A 21 -0.14 1.79 8.51
CA LEU A 21 0.48 2.15 9.78
C LEU A 21 1.42 3.34 9.54
N TYR A 22 1.14 4.48 10.18
CA TYR A 22 2.01 5.66 10.09
C TYR A 22 3.40 5.34 10.63
N GLY A 23 4.43 5.83 9.95
CA GLY A 23 5.83 5.48 10.21
C GLY A 23 6.33 4.30 9.38
N HIS A 24 5.42 3.49 8.82
CA HIS A 24 5.74 2.33 7.98
C HIS A 24 5.23 2.56 6.55
N ASP A 25 3.90 2.57 6.37
CA ASP A 25 3.25 2.64 5.06
C ASP A 25 3.03 4.07 4.58
N ILE A 26 2.99 5.03 5.51
CA ILE A 26 2.82 6.45 5.23
C ILE A 26 3.64 7.28 6.22
N ASN A 27 4.16 8.41 5.75
CA ASN A 27 4.89 9.38 6.55
C ASN A 27 4.81 10.78 5.90
N THR A 28 5.59 11.74 6.40
CA THR A 28 5.62 13.12 5.87
C THR A 28 6.16 13.25 4.44
N ARG A 29 6.74 12.19 3.88
CA ARG A 29 7.31 12.13 2.53
C ARG A 29 6.45 11.34 1.54
N THR A 30 5.27 10.87 1.95
CA THR A 30 4.35 10.10 1.10
C THR A 30 3.09 10.91 0.82
N THR A 31 2.71 11.05 -0.44
CA THR A 31 1.46 11.72 -0.82
C THR A 31 0.27 10.75 -0.82
N PRO A 32 -0.98 11.25 -0.74
CA PRO A 32 -2.16 10.41 -0.87
C PRO A 32 -2.22 9.63 -2.19
N SER A 33 -1.71 10.20 -3.30
CA SER A 33 -1.67 9.52 -4.59
C SER A 33 -0.67 8.37 -4.62
N GLU A 34 0.51 8.55 -4.03
CA GLU A 34 1.47 7.45 -3.85
C GLU A 34 0.87 6.35 -2.95
N ALA A 35 0.21 6.72 -1.85
CA ALA A 35 -0.30 5.78 -0.84
C ALA A 35 -1.61 5.06 -1.23
N ALA A 36 -2.18 5.33 -2.40
CA ALA A 36 -3.52 4.89 -2.81
C ALA A 36 -4.64 5.37 -1.83
N LEU A 37 -4.49 6.58 -1.30
CA LEU A 37 -5.40 7.22 -0.33
C LEU A 37 -6.11 8.45 -0.89
N THR A 38 -6.18 8.60 -2.22
CA THR A 38 -6.85 9.76 -2.86
C THR A 38 -8.32 9.89 -2.48
N TRP A 39 -8.97 8.80 -2.04
CA TRP A 39 -10.32 8.81 -1.50
C TRP A 39 -10.49 9.70 -0.26
N ALA A 40 -9.41 9.94 0.50
CA ALA A 40 -9.44 10.81 1.68
C ALA A 40 -9.52 12.30 1.30
N VAL A 41 -9.16 12.67 0.07
CA VAL A 41 -9.35 14.03 -0.44
C VAL A 41 -10.80 14.18 -0.88
N GLN A 42 -11.58 14.96 -0.13
CA GLN A 42 -13.00 15.19 -0.39
C GLN A 42 -13.22 15.80 -1.77
N LYS A 43 -14.29 15.40 -2.47
CA LYS A 43 -14.61 15.90 -3.83
C LYS A 43 -14.64 17.42 -3.91
N VAL A 44 -15.23 18.09 -2.92
CA VAL A 44 -15.31 19.57 -2.84
C VAL A 44 -13.96 20.27 -2.75
N ARG A 45 -12.90 19.56 -2.35
CA ARG A 45 -11.51 20.09 -2.26
C ARG A 45 -10.68 19.81 -3.52
N ARG A 46 -11.18 18.96 -4.43
CA ARG A 46 -10.50 18.62 -5.68
C ARG A 46 -10.70 19.74 -6.71
N GLU A 47 -9.91 19.70 -7.78
CA GLU A 47 -10.06 20.59 -8.94
C GLU A 47 -11.51 20.62 -9.43
N GLY A 48 -12.07 21.82 -9.63
CA GLY A 48 -13.46 22.08 -10.00
C GLY A 48 -14.48 21.96 -8.86
N GLY A 49 -14.04 21.73 -7.62
CA GLY A 49 -14.90 21.67 -6.44
C GLY A 49 -15.19 23.05 -5.82
N GLU A 50 -16.32 23.18 -5.10
CA GLU A 50 -16.74 24.44 -4.45
C GLU A 50 -15.71 25.06 -3.50
N ARG A 51 -14.80 24.24 -2.95
CA ARG A 51 -13.72 24.67 -2.05
C ARG A 51 -12.38 24.09 -2.52
N GLU A 52 -12.14 24.13 -3.82
CA GLU A 52 -10.90 23.66 -4.44
C GLU A 52 -9.66 24.15 -3.68
N GLY A 53 -8.74 23.22 -3.40
CA GLY A 53 -7.50 23.54 -2.70
C GLY A 53 -7.70 24.17 -1.31
N GLY A 54 -6.76 25.04 -0.94
CA GLY A 54 -6.77 25.77 0.33
C GLY A 54 -6.43 24.89 1.54
N PHE A 55 -5.85 23.72 1.31
CA PHE A 55 -5.37 22.82 2.35
C PHE A 55 -3.85 22.65 2.24
N ALA A 56 -3.20 22.29 3.34
CA ALA A 56 -1.74 22.14 3.36
C ALA A 56 -1.27 21.09 2.32
N GLY A 57 -0.37 21.50 1.43
CA GLY A 57 0.19 20.65 0.38
C GLY A 57 -0.69 20.50 -0.87
N ASP A 58 -1.75 21.31 -1.01
CA ASP A 58 -2.64 21.29 -2.18
C ASP A 58 -1.91 21.42 -3.52
N SER A 59 -0.90 22.29 -3.61
CA SER A 59 -0.09 22.50 -4.81
C SER A 59 0.66 21.26 -5.30
N VAL A 60 0.94 20.30 -4.40
CA VAL A 60 1.56 19.01 -4.72
C VAL A 60 0.49 17.93 -4.92
N ILE A 61 -0.52 17.91 -4.07
CA ILE A 61 -1.52 16.85 -4.03
C ILE A 61 -2.50 16.96 -5.20
N LEU A 62 -3.01 18.15 -5.51
CA LEU A 62 -4.01 18.35 -6.54
C LEU A 62 -3.54 17.88 -7.92
N PRO A 63 -2.33 18.23 -8.41
CA PRO A 63 -1.85 17.75 -9.70
C PRO A 63 -1.67 16.23 -9.75
N GLN A 64 -1.47 15.56 -8.60
CA GLN A 64 -1.29 14.10 -8.55
C GLN A 64 -2.61 13.33 -8.52
N LEU A 65 -3.76 13.98 -8.43
CA LEU A 65 -5.04 13.27 -8.38
C LEU A 65 -5.45 12.74 -9.76
N PRO A 66 -6.22 11.63 -9.83
CA PRO A 66 -6.58 11.00 -11.11
C PRO A 66 -7.33 11.92 -12.08
N GLN A 67 -8.12 12.86 -11.56
CA GLN A 67 -8.94 13.77 -12.35
C GLN A 67 -8.30 15.14 -12.61
N ALA A 68 -7.02 15.32 -12.29
CA ALA A 68 -6.34 16.60 -12.45
C ALA A 68 -6.13 16.94 -13.94
N THR A 69 -6.36 18.19 -14.34
CA THR A 69 -6.15 18.64 -15.73
C THR A 69 -4.66 18.69 -16.07
N ASN A 70 -3.83 19.16 -15.15
CA ASN A 70 -2.37 19.20 -15.26
C ASN A 70 -1.73 18.05 -14.49
N LYS A 71 -2.06 16.81 -14.88
CA LYS A 71 -1.72 15.62 -14.11
C LYS A 71 -0.19 15.43 -14.00
N VAL A 72 0.28 15.28 -12.77
CA VAL A 72 1.64 14.86 -12.43
C VAL A 72 1.59 13.40 -11.99
N GLU A 73 2.26 12.53 -12.75
CA GLU A 73 2.38 11.12 -12.36
C GLU A 73 3.31 10.98 -11.15
N VAL A 74 2.90 10.15 -10.19
CA VAL A 74 3.75 9.76 -9.06
C VAL A 74 4.77 8.73 -9.52
N SER A 75 5.99 8.75 -8.99
CA SER A 75 7.06 7.81 -9.38
C SER A 75 6.91 6.41 -8.77
N ARG A 76 6.06 6.27 -7.75
CA ARG A 76 5.79 5.00 -7.05
C ARG A 76 4.38 4.96 -6.49
N LYS A 77 3.86 3.75 -6.28
CA LYS A 77 2.55 3.51 -5.67
C LYS A 77 2.62 2.40 -4.63
N ARG A 78 1.84 2.54 -3.56
CA ARG A 78 1.62 1.49 -2.57
C ARG A 78 0.68 0.44 -3.14
N LEU A 79 1.13 -0.80 -3.16
CA LEU A 79 0.41 -1.96 -3.67
C LEU A 79 0.38 -3.08 -2.64
N GLY A 80 -0.60 -3.97 -2.76
CA GLY A 80 -0.72 -5.17 -1.95
C GLY A 80 -0.25 -6.41 -2.71
N PHE A 81 0.40 -7.33 -2.00
CA PHE A 81 0.90 -8.58 -2.58
C PHE A 81 0.69 -9.77 -1.65
N ILE A 82 0.56 -10.95 -2.24
CA ILE A 82 0.66 -12.25 -1.57
C ILE A 82 2.02 -12.84 -1.96
N ALA A 83 2.87 -13.15 -0.97
CA ALA A 83 4.16 -13.79 -1.24
C ALA A 83 3.98 -15.30 -1.43
N GLN A 84 4.61 -15.88 -2.45
CA GLN A 84 4.59 -17.32 -2.64
C GLN A 84 5.48 -18.02 -1.59
N GLY A 85 4.91 -19.01 -0.89
CA GLY A 85 5.59 -19.77 0.16
C GLY A 85 5.02 -19.54 1.55
N LYS A 86 5.72 -20.02 2.59
CA LYS A 86 5.25 -20.01 3.98
C LYS A 86 5.85 -18.89 4.84
N ALA A 87 7.02 -18.36 4.46
CA ALA A 87 7.73 -17.38 5.27
C ALA A 87 7.22 -15.96 5.01
N PRO A 88 6.90 -15.18 6.06
CA PRO A 88 6.59 -13.76 5.91
C PRO A 88 7.77 -12.98 5.36
N VAL A 89 7.51 -12.18 4.34
CA VAL A 89 8.41 -11.11 3.89
C VAL A 89 8.21 -9.93 4.84
N ARG A 90 9.28 -9.39 5.41
CA ARG A 90 9.22 -8.31 6.41
C ARG A 90 9.47 -6.95 5.76
N GLU A 91 9.16 -5.90 6.51
CA GLU A 91 9.52 -4.51 6.17
C GLU A 91 11.01 -4.38 5.86
N GLY A 92 11.34 -3.47 4.93
CA GLY A 92 12.70 -3.20 4.47
C GLY A 92 13.23 -4.17 3.42
N VAL A 93 12.47 -5.23 3.07
CA VAL A 93 12.87 -6.13 1.97
C VAL A 93 12.70 -5.42 0.63
N GLU A 94 13.74 -5.48 -0.20
CA GLU A 94 13.71 -4.96 -1.56
C GLU A 94 12.76 -5.75 -2.45
N ILE A 95 12.03 -5.03 -3.29
CA ILE A 95 11.26 -5.59 -4.40
C ILE A 95 12.07 -5.44 -5.68
N VAL A 96 12.28 -6.54 -6.39
CA VAL A 96 13.01 -6.59 -7.65
C VAL A 96 12.13 -7.07 -8.79
N ASP A 97 12.46 -6.66 -10.02
CA ASP A 97 11.85 -7.20 -11.24
C ASP A 97 12.51 -8.52 -11.69
N LEU A 98 12.13 -9.00 -12.88
CA LEU A 98 12.68 -10.21 -13.50
C LEU A 98 14.19 -10.13 -13.78
N GLU A 99 14.72 -8.93 -13.99
CA GLU A 99 16.14 -8.69 -14.26
C GLU A 99 16.95 -8.51 -12.96
N GLY A 100 16.28 -8.50 -11.81
CA GLY A 100 16.89 -8.29 -10.50
C GLY A 100 17.13 -6.82 -10.16
N LYS A 101 16.62 -5.88 -10.96
CA LYS A 101 16.68 -4.45 -10.65
C LYS A 101 15.72 -4.14 -9.51
N VAL A 102 16.17 -3.35 -8.54
CA VAL A 102 15.32 -2.87 -7.45
C VAL A 102 14.29 -1.88 -8.00
N VAL A 103 13.01 -2.21 -7.78
CA VAL A 103 11.85 -1.42 -8.23
C VAL A 103 10.96 -0.99 -7.06
N GLY A 104 11.30 -1.36 -5.83
CA GLY A 104 10.48 -1.02 -4.67
C GLY A 104 10.99 -1.58 -3.36
N GLU A 105 10.18 -1.41 -2.32
CA GLU A 105 10.49 -1.82 -0.97
C GLU A 105 9.21 -2.17 -0.20
N VAL A 106 9.28 -3.24 0.60
CA VAL A 106 8.20 -3.66 1.50
C VAL A 106 8.10 -2.70 2.68
N THR A 107 6.90 -2.15 2.92
CA THR A 107 6.62 -1.28 4.08
C THR A 107 5.99 -2.04 5.24
N SER A 108 5.15 -3.03 4.94
CA SER A 108 4.51 -3.87 5.96
C SER A 108 4.39 -5.28 5.45
N GLY A 109 4.70 -6.28 6.27
CA GLY A 109 4.61 -7.67 5.83
C GLY A 109 4.54 -8.67 6.98
N GLY A 110 3.68 -9.67 6.81
CA GLY A 110 3.30 -10.60 7.86
C GLY A 110 2.57 -11.82 7.33
N PHE A 111 2.25 -12.75 8.25
CA PHE A 111 1.33 -13.84 7.95
C PHE A 111 -0.10 -13.34 8.19
N ALA A 112 -1.02 -13.60 7.27
CA ALA A 112 -2.45 -13.35 7.40
C ALA A 112 -3.16 -14.62 7.89
N PRO A 113 -3.51 -14.74 9.18
CA PRO A 113 -4.19 -15.94 9.69
C PRO A 113 -5.54 -16.20 9.00
N SER A 114 -6.28 -15.15 8.63
CA SER A 114 -7.60 -15.29 7.99
C SER A 114 -7.53 -15.88 6.59
N LEU A 115 -6.39 -15.68 5.91
CA LEU A 115 -6.15 -16.17 4.55
C LEU A 115 -5.18 -17.37 4.51
N SER A 116 -4.52 -17.66 5.63
CA SER A 116 -3.47 -18.68 5.76
C SER A 116 -2.31 -18.51 4.76
N VAL A 117 -1.97 -17.27 4.41
CA VAL A 117 -0.88 -16.93 3.47
C VAL A 117 -0.08 -15.71 3.96
N PRO A 118 1.19 -15.55 3.56
CA PRO A 118 1.92 -14.32 3.80
C PRO A 118 1.46 -13.20 2.87
N ILE A 119 1.15 -12.04 3.45
CA ILE A 119 0.75 -10.84 2.71
C ILE A 119 1.69 -9.68 3.05
N LEU A 120 1.79 -8.72 2.14
CA LEU A 120 2.59 -7.53 2.34
C LEU A 120 2.03 -6.33 1.57
N MET A 121 2.40 -5.14 2.03
CA MET A 121 2.26 -3.89 1.33
C MET A 121 3.65 -3.36 0.99
N ALA A 122 3.79 -2.79 -0.20
CA ALA A 122 5.06 -2.27 -0.69
C ALA A 122 4.83 -1.04 -1.56
N TYR A 123 5.80 -0.12 -1.57
CA TYR A 123 5.89 0.88 -2.62
C TYR A 123 6.65 0.30 -3.80
N VAL A 124 6.05 0.35 -4.99
CA VAL A 124 6.67 -0.10 -6.24
C VAL A 124 6.66 1.05 -7.24
N ALA A 125 7.74 1.19 -7.99
CA ALA A 125 7.89 2.20 -9.03
C ALA A 125 6.76 2.07 -10.07
N THR A 126 6.25 3.20 -10.57
CA THR A 126 5.10 3.20 -11.49
C THR A 126 5.42 2.72 -12.90
N ASP A 127 6.69 2.72 -13.27
CA ASP A 127 7.21 2.21 -14.54
C ASP A 127 7.54 0.71 -14.48
N ALA A 128 7.50 0.09 -13.30
CA ALA A 128 7.68 -1.35 -13.14
C ALA A 128 6.37 -2.11 -13.43
N ASP A 129 6.49 -3.37 -13.88
CA ASP A 129 5.36 -4.28 -14.01
C ASP A 129 5.07 -4.98 -12.67
N PRO A 130 4.02 -4.59 -11.93
CA PRO A 130 3.74 -5.15 -10.62
C PRO A 130 3.25 -6.61 -10.65
N GLU A 131 2.93 -7.18 -11.82
CA GLU A 131 2.56 -8.60 -11.92
C GLU A 131 3.79 -9.51 -11.92
N ASN A 132 4.98 -8.96 -12.20
CA ASN A 132 6.23 -9.69 -12.40
C ASN A 132 7.34 -9.19 -11.44
N VAL A 133 7.03 -9.12 -10.14
CA VAL A 133 7.97 -8.70 -9.09
C VAL A 133 8.22 -9.76 -8.03
N PHE A 134 9.38 -9.64 -7.37
CA PHE A 134 9.87 -10.59 -6.38
C PHE A 134 10.38 -9.85 -5.14
N ALA A 135 10.18 -10.44 -3.97
CA ALA A 135 10.85 -10.00 -2.74
C ALA A 135 12.23 -10.64 -2.65
N LEU A 136 13.29 -9.84 -2.47
CA LEU A 136 14.66 -10.32 -2.35
C LEU A 136 14.99 -10.67 -0.88
N VAL A 137 14.77 -11.91 -0.48
CA VAL A 137 14.98 -12.38 0.89
C VAL A 137 16.25 -13.21 0.97
N ARG A 138 17.29 -12.67 1.63
CA ARG A 138 18.59 -13.36 1.83
C ARG A 138 19.17 -13.87 0.50
N GLY A 139 19.11 -13.05 -0.55
CA GLY A 139 19.61 -13.37 -1.89
C GLY A 139 18.71 -14.31 -2.71
N LYS A 140 17.53 -14.71 -2.20
CA LYS A 140 16.54 -15.49 -2.95
C LYS A 140 15.37 -14.62 -3.35
N GLN A 141 14.96 -14.73 -4.61
CA GLN A 141 13.77 -14.08 -5.13
C GLN A 141 12.52 -14.90 -4.78
N ILE A 142 11.62 -14.30 -4.01
CA ILE A 142 10.32 -14.88 -3.67
C ILE A 142 9.27 -14.22 -4.57
N PRO A 143 8.58 -14.97 -5.46
CA PRO A 143 7.57 -14.40 -6.32
C PRO A 143 6.43 -13.75 -5.53
N LEU A 144 6.02 -12.56 -5.96
CA LEU A 144 4.89 -11.84 -5.38
C LEU A 144 3.73 -11.82 -6.36
N LYS A 145 2.55 -12.22 -5.90
CA LYS A 145 1.30 -12.08 -6.64
C LYS A 145 0.63 -10.78 -6.20
N LYS A 146 0.45 -9.84 -7.13
CA LYS A 146 -0.32 -8.62 -6.84
C LYS A 146 -1.74 -8.96 -6.40
N SER A 147 -2.23 -8.23 -5.41
CA SER A 147 -3.55 -8.47 -4.81
C SER A 147 -4.24 -7.13 -4.52
N PRO A 148 -5.56 -7.02 -4.75
CA PRO A 148 -6.30 -5.85 -4.32
C PRO A 148 -6.31 -5.74 -2.79
N MET A 149 -6.39 -4.51 -2.30
CA MET A 149 -6.59 -4.23 -0.87
C MET A 149 -8.00 -3.64 -0.65
N PRO A 150 -8.70 -4.02 0.42
CA PRO A 150 -8.25 -4.91 1.51
C PRO A 150 -8.11 -6.37 1.07
N PHE A 151 -7.20 -7.12 1.70
CA PHE A 151 -6.99 -8.55 1.38
C PHE A 151 -8.14 -9.41 1.92
N VAL A 152 -8.71 -9.01 3.05
CA VAL A 152 -9.92 -9.60 3.63
C VAL A 152 -11.06 -8.58 3.51
N PRO A 153 -12.24 -8.95 2.95
CA PRO A 153 -13.36 -8.03 2.82
C PRO A 153 -13.79 -7.44 4.17
N ALA A 154 -13.94 -6.11 4.21
CA ALA A 154 -14.41 -5.42 5.40
C ALA A 154 -15.87 -5.76 5.71
N ARG A 155 -16.17 -5.96 7.00
CA ARG A 155 -17.53 -6.26 7.52
C ARG A 155 -18.08 -5.10 8.35
N TYR A 156 -17.87 -3.86 7.89
CA TYR A 156 -18.42 -2.68 8.56
C TYR A 156 -19.95 -2.76 8.59
N TYR A 157 -20.53 -2.32 9.71
CA TYR A 157 -21.98 -2.15 9.84
C TYR A 157 -22.50 -1.16 8.78
N ARG A 158 -23.66 -1.44 8.18
CA ARG A 158 -24.20 -0.69 7.03
C ARG A 158 -25.52 0.05 7.30
N GLY A 159 -25.99 0.07 8.54
CA GLY A 159 -27.36 0.50 8.86
C GLY A 159 -28.32 -0.68 8.85
#